data_AF-A0AAU7UCB9-F1
#
_entry.id   AF-A0AAU7UCB9-F1
#
_cell.length_a   1.000
_cell.length_b   1.000
_cell.length_c   1.000
_cell.angle_alpha   90.00
_cell.angle_beta   90.00
_cell.angle_gamma   90.00
#
_symmetry.space_group_name_H-M   'P 1'
#
loop_
_entity.id
_entity.type
_entity.pdbx_description
1 polymer ?
#
loop_
_entity_poly.entity_id
_entity_poly.type
_entity_poly.pdbx_seq_one_letter_code
_entity_poly.pdbx_strand_id
1 'polypeptide(L)'
;MRDVAGSWKDLTDDANFMAGTLTGQVRDIAFVTTAVATGDLSKKVMMDMCGELLKLKDSISFARSDRERPLDVEPVGGGGTDAV
;
A
#
# COMPACT_ATOMS: atom_id res chain seq x y z
N MET A 1 4.47 26.39 -39.48
CA MET A 1 4.77 25.82 -38.15
C MET A 1 3.47 25.74 -37.37
N ARG A 2 2.69 24.68 -37.55
CA ARG A 2 1.42 24.46 -36.81
C ARG A 2 1.41 23.11 -36.08
N ASP A 3 2.16 22.13 -36.56
CA ASP A 3 2.26 20.80 -35.94
C ASP A 3 2.97 20.78 -34.59
N VAL A 4 4.08 21.51 -34.45
CA VAL A 4 4.89 21.46 -33.23
C VAL A 4 4.11 21.96 -32.02
N ALA A 5 3.32 23.04 -32.16
CA ALA A 5 2.49 23.55 -31.08
C ALA A 5 1.36 22.58 -30.66
N GLY A 6 0.83 21.78 -31.60
CA GLY A 6 -0.13 20.71 -31.31
C GLY A 6 0.51 19.57 -30.53
N SER A 7 1.67 19.07 -30.98
CA SER A 7 2.38 17.99 -30.29
C SER A 7 2.84 18.36 -28.88
N TRP A 8 3.21 19.63 -28.63
CA TRP A 8 3.52 20.11 -27.28
C TRP A 8 2.30 20.15 -26.37
N LYS A 9 1.14 20.53 -26.92
CA LYS A 9 -0.11 20.53 -26.17
C LYS A 9 -0.51 19.10 -25.78
N ASP A 10 -0.46 18.17 -26.73
CA ASP A 10 -0.82 16.77 -26.49
C ASP A 10 0.09 16.14 -25.44
N LEU A 11 1.40 16.35 -25.53
CA LEU A 11 2.36 15.87 -24.52
C LEU A 11 2.11 16.49 -23.14
N THR A 12 1.75 17.77 -23.08
CA THR A 12 1.46 18.46 -21.82
C THR A 12 0.19 17.92 -21.17
N ASP A 13 -0.84 17.68 -21.97
CA ASP A 13 -2.11 17.11 -21.51
C ASP A 13 -1.91 15.66 -21.03
N ASP A 14 -1.11 14.85 -21.74
CA ASP A 14 -0.72 13.49 -21.32
C ASP A 14 0.10 13.50 -20.02
N ALA A 15 1.09 14.38 -19.91
CA ALA A 15 1.91 14.51 -18.72
C ALA A 15 1.08 14.94 -17.50
N ASN A 16 0.15 15.88 -17.68
CA ASN A 16 -0.77 16.32 -16.62
C ASN A 16 -1.71 15.18 -16.19
N PHE A 17 -2.21 14.39 -17.15
CA PHE A 17 -3.05 13.23 -16.85
C PHE A 17 -2.30 12.17 -16.04
N MET A 18 -1.06 11.86 -16.43
CA MET A 18 -0.20 10.93 -15.68
C MET A 18 0.12 11.47 -14.28
N ALA A 19 0.46 12.75 -14.15
CA ALA A 19 0.74 13.38 -12.86
C ALA A 19 -0.48 13.38 -11.93
N GLY A 20 -1.67 13.65 -12.47
CA GLY A 20 -2.93 13.59 -11.73
C GLY A 20 -3.24 12.19 -11.22
N THR A 21 -3.10 11.18 -12.09
CA THR A 21 -3.34 9.77 -11.75
C THR A 21 -2.35 9.29 -10.67
N LEU A 22 -1.06 9.60 -10.83
CA LEU A 22 -0.01 9.25 -9.87
C LEU A 22 -0.22 9.94 -8.51
N THR A 23 -0.61 11.22 -8.51
CA THR A 23 -0.90 11.96 -7.28
C THR A 23 -2.07 11.34 -6.51
N GLY A 24 -3.10 10.87 -7.22
CA GLY A 24 -4.20 10.12 -6.62
C GLY A 24 -3.72 8.83 -5.97
N GLN A 25 -2.95 8.03 -6.71
CA GLN A 25 -2.42 6.75 -6.23
C GLN A 25 -1.55 6.91 -4.96
N VAL A 26 -0.67 7.92 -4.92
CA VAL A 26 0.17 8.19 -3.75
C VAL A 26 -0.67 8.64 -2.55
N ARG A 27 -1.71 9.46 -2.77
CA ARG A 27 -2.61 9.91 -1.68
C ARG A 27 -3.37 8.74 -1.04
N ASP A 28 -3.83 7.79 -1.84
CA ASP A 28 -4.53 6.60 -1.34
C ASP A 28 -3.61 5.72 -0.49
N ILE A 29 -2.35 5.54 -0.93
CA ILE A 29 -1.33 4.84 -0.15
C ILE A 29 -1.05 5.54 1.18
N ALA A 30 -0.92 6.88 1.16
CA ALA A 30 -0.69 7.66 2.37
C ALA A 30 -1.82 7.45 3.40
N PHE A 31 -3.08 7.48 2.95
CA PHE A 31 -4.23 7.23 3.81
C PHE A 31 -4.17 5.85 4.48
N VAL A 32 -3.89 4.80 3.72
CA VAL A 32 -3.81 3.43 4.26
C VAL A 32 -2.61 3.28 5.18
N THR A 33 -1.47 3.91 4.86
CA THR A 33 -0.27 3.87 5.72
C THR A 33 -0.54 4.56 7.06
N THR A 34 -1.25 5.70 7.05
CA THR A 34 -1.71 6.35 8.28
C THR A 34 -2.65 5.44 9.07
N ALA A 35 -3.62 4.79 8.43
CA ALA A 35 -4.54 3.88 9.09
C ALA A 35 -3.81 2.68 9.74
N VAL A 36 -2.84 2.10 9.03
CA VAL A 36 -1.97 1.04 9.56
C VAL A 36 -1.17 1.52 10.77
N ALA A 37 -0.62 2.73 10.73
CA ALA A 37 0.10 3.32 11.85
C ALA A 37 -0.80 3.59 13.06
N THR A 38 -2.04 4.03 12.84
CA THR A 38 -3.03 4.25 13.92
C THR A 38 -3.71 2.98 14.40
N GLY A 39 -3.40 1.82 13.78
CA GLY A 39 -3.98 0.52 14.14
C GLY A 39 -5.36 0.23 13.54
N ASP A 40 -5.89 1.11 12.68
CA ASP A 40 -7.08 0.82 11.89
C ASP A 40 -6.67 0.05 10.64
N LEU A 41 -6.59 -1.26 10.80
CA LEU A 41 -6.30 -2.14 9.69
C LEU A 41 -7.54 -2.29 8.79
N SER A 42 -8.74 -1.79 9.06
CA SER A 42 -9.89 -2.01 8.16
C SER A 42 -9.71 -1.38 6.76
N LYS A 43 -8.85 -0.35 6.62
CA LYS A 43 -8.62 0.39 5.38
C LYS A 43 -7.72 -0.36 4.39
N LYS A 44 -8.05 -0.29 3.09
CA LYS A 44 -7.31 -0.94 1.99
C LYS A 44 -7.07 0.03 0.85
N VAL A 45 -5.97 -0.16 0.11
CA VAL A 45 -5.69 0.58 -1.12
C VAL A 45 -6.59 -0.01 -2.21
N MET A 46 -7.65 0.72 -2.58
CA MET A 46 -8.68 0.25 -3.52
C MET A 46 -8.33 0.53 -4.98
N MET A 47 -7.43 1.49 -5.25
CA MET A 47 -7.01 1.80 -6.61
C MET A 47 -6.22 0.66 -7.25
N ASP A 48 -6.40 0.54 -8.56
CA ASP A 48 -5.59 -0.32 -9.39
C ASP A 48 -4.26 0.38 -9.70
N MET A 49 -3.16 -0.36 -9.57
CA MET A 49 -1.81 0.17 -9.64
C MET A 49 -0.94 -0.75 -10.47
N CYS A 50 0.02 -0.18 -11.18
CA CYS A 50 0.97 -0.92 -12.02
C CYS A 50 2.41 -0.56 -11.64
N GLY A 51 3.36 -1.42 -12.02
CA GLY A 51 4.79 -1.16 -11.85
C GLY A 51 5.22 -1.04 -10.39
N GLU A 52 6.04 -0.03 -10.08
CA GLU A 52 6.60 0.16 -8.73
C GLU A 52 5.54 0.50 -7.67
N LEU A 53 4.43 1.16 -8.05
CA LEU A 53 3.33 1.42 -7.12
C LEU A 53 2.56 0.16 -6.73
N LEU A 54 2.45 -0.82 -7.63
CA LEU A 54 1.87 -2.12 -7.31
C LEU A 54 2.72 -2.84 -6.27
N LYS A 55 4.05 -2.88 -6.46
CA LYS A 55 4.99 -3.46 -5.49
C LYS A 55 4.87 -2.78 -4.12
N LEU A 56 4.71 -1.46 -4.10
CA LEU A 56 4.52 -0.70 -2.87
C LEU A 56 3.19 -1.04 -2.19
N LYS A 57 2.08 -1.08 -2.94
CA LYS A 57 0.76 -1.52 -2.45
C LYS A 57 0.82 -2.91 -1.82
N ASP A 58 1.50 -3.85 -2.47
CA ASP A 58 1.62 -5.23 -1.99
C ASP A 58 2.47 -5.30 -0.71
N SER A 59 3.57 -4.56 -0.64
CA SER A 59 4.43 -4.49 0.55
C SER A 59 3.68 -3.98 1.78
N ILE A 60 2.85 -2.95 1.61
CA ILE A 60 1.99 -2.42 2.69
C ILE A 60 0.93 -3.44 3.09
N SER A 61 0.30 -4.11 2.11
CA SER A 61 -0.70 -5.14 2.36
C SER A 61 -0.12 -6.33 3.13
N PHE A 62 1.11 -6.72 2.80
CA PHE A 62 1.85 -7.75 3.52
C PHE A 62 2.16 -7.33 4.97
N ALA A 63 2.72 -6.13 5.17
CA ALA A 63 3.05 -5.62 6.50
C ALA A 63 1.81 -5.53 7.40
N ARG A 64 0.67 -5.12 6.83
CA ARG A 64 -0.62 -5.19 7.52
C ARG A 64 -0.98 -6.63 7.90
N SER A 65 -0.91 -7.56 6.95
CA SER A 65 -1.31 -8.95 7.17
C SER A 65 -0.49 -9.62 8.27
N ASP A 66 0.80 -9.28 8.38
CA ASP A 66 1.67 -9.76 9.45
C ASP A 66 1.17 -9.32 10.83
N ARG A 67 0.68 -8.07 10.95
CA ARG A 67 0.11 -7.54 12.19
C ARG A 67 -1.24 -8.17 12.58
N GLU A 68 -2.00 -8.68 11.60
CA GLU A 68 -3.24 -9.42 11.85
C GLU A 68 -2.98 -10.91 12.20
N ARG A 69 -1.73 -11.41 12.13
CA ARG A 69 -1.45 -12.80 12.48
C ARG A 69 -1.70 -13.05 13.98
N PRO A 70 -2.54 -14.04 14.33
CA PRO A 70 -2.63 -14.46 15.71
C PRO A 70 -1.24 -14.93 16.15
N LEU A 71 -0.80 -14.46 17.32
CA LEU A 71 0.38 -15.01 17.95
C LEU A 71 0.08 -16.48 18.22
N ASP A 72 0.76 -17.38 17.52
CA ASP A 72 0.84 -18.78 17.92
C ASP A 72 1.58 -18.78 19.27
N VAL A 73 0.84 -18.61 20.36
CA VAL A 73 1.34 -18.87 21.71
C VAL A 73 1.50 -20.37 21.76
N GLU A 74 2.69 -20.85 21.38
CA GLU A 74 3.14 -22.19 21.73
C GLU A 74 2.81 -22.36 23.23
N PRO A 75 2.03 -23.38 23.63
CA PRO A 75 1.81 -23.62 25.04
C PRO A 75 3.20 -23.78 25.64
N VAL A 76 3.59 -22.86 26.51
CA VAL A 76 4.83 -22.98 27.28
C VAL A 76 4.70 -24.31 27.98
N GLY A 77 5.39 -25.31 27.45
CA GLY A 77 5.46 -26.63 28.03
C GLY A 77 5.95 -26.43 29.45
N GLY A 78 5.04 -26.65 30.40
CA GLY A 78 5.32 -26.66 31.82
C GLY A 78 6.34 -27.76 32.10
N GLY A 79 7.61 -27.46 31.89
CA GLY A 79 8.71 -28.19 32.46
C GLY A 79 8.79 -27.80 33.92
N GLY A 80 8.36 -28.69 34.81
CA GLY A 80 8.67 -28.54 36.22
C GLY A 80 7.64 -29.13 37.17
N THR A 81 7.98 -30.33 37.65
CA THR A 81 7.88 -30.77 39.05
C THR A 81 6.50 -31.14 39.63
N ASP A 82 6.48 -32.35 40.18
CA ASP A 82 5.67 -32.82 41.30
C ASP A 82 4.30 -33.44 41.00
N ALA A 83 4.30 -34.76 40.78
CA ALA A 83 3.29 -35.64 41.36
C ALA A 83 3.78 -37.10 41.41
N VAL A 84 3.99 -37.56 42.65
CA VAL A 84 3.99 -38.92 43.21
C VAL A 84 5.10 -39.92 42.84
#